data_AF-A0A2V5Z9R8-F1
#
_entry.id   AF-A0A2V5Z9R8-F1
#
_cell.length_a   1.000
_cell.length_b   1.000
_cell.length_c   1.000
_cell.angle_alpha   90.00
_cell.angle_beta   90.00
_cell.angle_gamma   90.00
#
_symmetry.space_group_name_H-M   'P 1'
#
loop_
_entity.id
_entity.type
_entity.pdbx_description
1 polymer ?
#
loop_
_entity_poly.entity_id
_entity_poly.type
_entity_poly.pdbx_seq_one_letter_code
_entity_poly.pdbx_strand_id
1 'polypeptide(L)'
;MKHNLIAFLIVVVCVGLGAGQTITDPAHIDVYVTPFYNSKGPAVGVGPFSNGLAAKNEPEFVATISKMKQSWDSLNFAETYVATIRLYDLGFRKESIYWFYSAQYRGRLFATLIDQQKMGSMGDPEFELFQAQNAFQQLVGPYINGYAFGDIDQLIPIIEKVQREGKTVPDLTKIYPRVTFKPKSEWEAGNNGLNEGLTKLLMTLKNEKASIKQQRIEQGMEAKFGKLPSKELPKGSVS
;
A
#
# COMPACT_ATOMS: atom_id res chain seq x y z
N MET A 1 -35.57 9.71 -16.87
CA MET A 1 -35.35 8.90 -15.66
C MET A 1 -33.85 8.80 -15.43
N LYS A 2 -33.38 9.35 -14.30
CA LYS A 2 -31.98 9.32 -13.86
C LYS A 2 -31.64 7.91 -13.43
N HIS A 3 -30.62 7.30 -14.02
CA HIS A 3 -29.95 6.13 -13.44
C HIS A 3 -28.50 6.53 -13.18
N ASN A 4 -28.11 6.27 -11.94
CA ASN A 4 -26.99 6.87 -11.24
C ASN A 4 -25.65 6.47 -11.86
N LEU A 5 -24.92 7.45 -12.42
CA LEU A 5 -23.47 7.38 -12.49
C LEU A 5 -22.95 7.37 -11.05
N ILE A 6 -22.57 6.20 -10.56
CA ILE A 6 -21.63 6.11 -9.44
C ILE A 6 -20.31 6.63 -10.01
N ALA A 7 -20.15 7.95 -9.96
CA ALA A 7 -18.86 8.60 -10.06
C ALA A 7 -18.03 8.06 -8.90
N PHE A 8 -17.18 7.06 -9.17
CA PHE A 8 -16.05 6.73 -8.31
C PHE A 8 -15.15 7.95 -8.31
N LEU A 9 -15.47 8.87 -7.41
CA LEU A 9 -14.59 9.91 -6.93
C LEU A 9 -13.38 9.17 -6.36
N ILE A 10 -12.34 9.04 -7.18
CA ILE A 10 -11.00 9.14 -6.65
C ILE A 10 -10.91 10.58 -6.20
N VAL A 11 -11.40 10.83 -4.99
CA VAL A 11 -10.84 11.89 -4.18
C VAL A 11 -9.36 11.52 -4.15
N VAL A 12 -8.54 12.24 -4.92
CA VAL A 12 -7.18 12.49 -4.47
C VAL A 12 -7.41 13.13 -3.13
N VAL A 13 -7.37 12.32 -2.07
CA VAL A 13 -7.44 12.79 -0.68
C VAL A 13 -6.10 13.46 -0.42
N CYS A 14 -5.93 14.63 -1.03
CA CYS A 14 -5.08 15.70 -0.56
C CYS A 14 -5.78 16.52 0.52
N VAL A 15 -6.89 16.04 1.10
CA VAL A 15 -7.63 16.78 2.12
C VAL A 15 -8.19 15.82 3.18
N GLY A 16 -7.65 15.95 4.39
CA GLY A 16 -8.18 15.35 5.60
C GLY A 16 -7.49 14.05 6.00
N LEU A 17 -6.63 14.13 7.02
CA LEU A 17 -6.55 13.05 8.01
C LEU A 17 -7.99 12.62 8.29
N GLY A 18 -8.36 11.39 7.88
CA GLY A 18 -9.65 10.83 8.28
C GLY A 18 -9.75 10.98 9.80
N ALA A 19 -10.88 11.50 10.26
CA ALA A 19 -11.14 11.76 11.67
C ALA A 19 -10.67 10.57 12.52
N GLY A 20 -9.56 10.72 13.26
CA GLY A 20 -9.12 9.71 14.23
C GLY A 20 -7.61 9.54 14.43
N GLN A 21 -6.74 9.77 13.44
CA GLN A 21 -5.30 9.56 13.63
C GLN A 21 -4.49 10.87 13.63
N THR A 22 -4.13 11.33 14.81
CA THR A 22 -3.09 12.36 14.96
C THR A 22 -1.72 11.71 14.80
N ILE A 23 -1.06 11.94 13.66
CA ILE A 23 0.34 11.54 13.48
C ILE A 23 1.21 12.44 14.38
N THR A 24 1.73 11.88 15.46
CA THR A 24 2.61 12.59 16.42
C THR A 24 4.06 12.55 15.99
N ASP A 25 4.52 11.39 15.51
CA ASP A 25 5.84 11.22 14.92
C ASP A 25 5.69 10.89 13.42
N PRO A 26 5.99 11.82 12.51
CA PRO A 26 5.92 11.54 11.09
C PRO A 26 7.03 10.59 10.62
N ALA A 27 8.07 10.31 11.43
CA ALA A 27 9.17 9.43 11.09
C ALA A 27 8.88 7.94 11.38
N HIS A 28 7.84 7.63 12.18
CA HIS A 28 7.52 6.28 12.64
C HIS A 28 6.04 5.95 12.46
N ILE A 29 5.71 4.78 11.90
CA ILE A 29 4.33 4.36 11.64
C ILE A 29 3.79 3.53 12.82
N ASP A 30 3.14 4.21 13.76
CA ASP A 30 2.54 3.60 14.94
C ASP A 30 1.14 3.02 14.68
N VAL A 31 1.09 1.80 14.16
CA VAL A 31 -0.17 1.15 13.76
C VAL A 31 -0.27 -0.30 14.24
N TYR A 32 -1.52 -0.77 14.34
CA TYR A 32 -1.87 -2.13 14.75
C TYR A 32 -2.88 -2.69 13.75
N VAL A 33 -2.52 -3.78 13.09
CA VAL A 33 -3.40 -4.53 12.18
C VAL A 33 -3.29 -5.99 12.58
N THR A 34 -4.03 -6.38 13.61
CA THR A 34 -3.95 -7.74 14.16
C THR A 34 -4.66 -8.76 13.27
N PRO A 35 -4.14 -9.99 13.15
CA PRO A 35 -2.93 -10.52 13.77
C PRO A 35 -1.62 -10.23 12.99
N PHE A 36 -1.68 -9.44 11.93
CA PHE A 36 -0.59 -9.27 10.95
C PHE A 36 0.57 -8.40 11.44
N TYR A 37 0.30 -7.31 12.15
CA TYR A 37 1.30 -6.32 12.55
C TYR A 37 0.96 -5.57 13.84
N ASN A 38 1.99 -5.29 14.64
CA ASN A 38 1.94 -4.45 15.83
C ASN A 38 3.25 -3.63 15.94
N SER A 39 3.17 -2.29 15.98
CA SER A 39 4.37 -1.43 16.07
C SER A 39 5.07 -1.45 17.44
N LYS A 40 4.37 -1.76 18.55
CA LYS A 40 4.92 -1.73 19.93
C LYS A 40 5.93 -2.83 20.26
N GLY A 41 6.10 -3.79 19.35
CA GLY A 41 7.07 -4.87 19.41
C GLY A 41 6.77 -5.74 18.20
N PRO A 42 7.76 -6.19 17.39
CA PRO A 42 7.50 -6.65 16.03
C PRO A 42 6.88 -8.06 16.04
N ALA A 43 5.65 -8.16 16.53
CA ALA A 43 4.75 -9.24 16.25
C ALA A 43 4.32 -9.04 14.79
N VAL A 44 5.11 -9.65 13.92
CA VAL A 44 4.84 -9.75 12.49
C VAL A 44 4.29 -11.15 12.24
N GLY A 45 3.10 -11.24 11.68
CA GLY A 45 2.38 -12.48 11.43
C GLY A 45 1.88 -12.55 9.99
N VAL A 46 2.80 -12.47 9.01
CA VAL A 46 2.44 -12.38 7.57
C VAL A 46 2.95 -13.56 6.75
N GLY A 47 3.55 -14.56 7.38
CA GLY A 47 4.04 -15.77 6.71
C GLY A 47 5.56 -15.94 6.76
N PRO A 48 6.20 -16.53 5.74
CA PRO A 48 7.60 -16.95 5.78
C PRO A 48 8.62 -15.82 6.05
N PHE A 49 8.29 -14.59 5.67
CA PHE A 49 9.19 -13.44 5.86
C PHE A 49 9.07 -12.78 7.24
N SER A 50 8.18 -13.26 8.11
CA SER A 50 7.83 -12.58 9.37
C SER A 50 9.06 -12.30 10.27
N ASN A 51 9.93 -13.29 10.45
CA ASN A 51 11.13 -13.14 11.29
C ASN A 51 12.08 -12.08 10.73
N GLY A 52 12.30 -12.10 9.42
CA GLY A 52 13.19 -11.15 8.75
C GLY A 52 12.63 -9.72 8.71
N LEU A 53 11.32 -9.57 8.57
CA LEU A 53 10.63 -8.28 8.69
C LEU A 53 10.67 -7.73 10.13
N ALA A 54 10.64 -8.63 11.12
CA ALA A 54 10.78 -8.32 12.53
C ALA A 54 12.24 -8.08 12.97
N ALA A 55 13.22 -8.30 12.09
CA ALA A 55 14.63 -8.15 12.41
C ALA A 55 14.92 -6.74 12.93
N LYS A 56 15.70 -6.68 14.03
CA LYS A 56 16.17 -5.43 14.63
C LYS A 56 17.47 -4.93 13.99
N ASN A 57 18.21 -5.84 13.35
CA ASN A 57 19.44 -5.49 12.64
C ASN A 57 19.11 -5.19 11.17
N GLU A 58 19.68 -4.09 10.67
CA GLU A 58 19.43 -3.62 9.30
C GLU A 58 19.89 -4.60 8.22
N PRO A 59 21.05 -5.29 8.31
CA PRO A 59 21.49 -6.22 7.28
C PRO A 59 20.55 -7.42 7.05
N GLU A 60 20.03 -8.04 8.12
CA GLU A 60 19.07 -9.15 8.03
C GLU A 60 17.74 -8.67 7.44
N PHE A 61 17.28 -7.49 7.85
CA PHE A 61 16.10 -6.87 7.29
C PHE A 61 16.26 -6.63 5.78
N VAL A 62 17.37 -6.01 5.36
CA VAL A 62 17.66 -5.75 3.94
C VAL A 62 17.74 -7.06 3.15
N ALA A 63 18.40 -8.09 3.68
CA ALA A 63 18.45 -9.40 3.05
C ALA A 63 17.05 -10.03 2.89
N THR A 64 16.15 -9.79 3.84
CA THR A 64 14.75 -10.20 3.76
C THR A 64 14.01 -9.45 2.67
N ILE A 65 14.18 -8.13 2.58
CA ILE A 65 13.62 -7.30 1.51
C ILE A 65 14.09 -7.78 0.13
N SER A 66 15.36 -8.14 -0.03
CA SER A 66 15.88 -8.72 -1.27
C SER A 66 15.21 -10.04 -1.63
N LYS A 67 15.04 -10.97 -0.67
CA LYS A 67 14.34 -12.23 -0.89
C LYS A 67 12.87 -12.04 -1.24
N MET A 68 12.21 -11.08 -0.59
CA MET A 68 10.83 -10.71 -0.91
C MET A 68 10.71 -10.16 -2.34
N LYS A 69 11.67 -9.32 -2.79
CA LYS A 69 11.71 -8.88 -4.20
C LYS A 69 11.92 -10.03 -5.18
N GLN A 70 12.75 -11.02 -4.86
CA GLN A 70 12.89 -12.22 -5.69
C GLN A 70 11.59 -13.05 -5.77
N SER A 71 10.71 -12.88 -4.78
CA SER A 71 9.40 -13.55 -4.70
C SER A 71 8.23 -12.60 -5.02
N TRP A 72 8.48 -11.49 -5.72
CA TRP A 72 7.54 -10.36 -5.83
C TRP A 72 6.13 -10.74 -6.28
N ASP A 73 6.02 -11.66 -7.23
CA ASP A 73 4.75 -12.07 -7.84
C ASP A 73 3.94 -13.02 -6.95
N SER A 74 4.54 -13.60 -5.91
CA SER A 74 3.86 -14.48 -4.95
C SER A 74 3.54 -13.81 -3.61
N LEU A 75 4.05 -12.59 -3.37
CA LEU A 75 3.77 -11.85 -2.14
C LEU A 75 2.30 -11.47 -2.03
N ASN A 76 1.74 -11.69 -0.84
CA ASN A 76 0.42 -11.19 -0.48
C ASN A 76 0.46 -9.70 -0.09
N PHE A 77 -0.72 -9.06 0.01
CA PHE A 77 -0.78 -7.63 0.33
C PHE A 77 -0.28 -7.33 1.76
N ALA A 78 -0.52 -8.22 2.73
CA ALA A 78 -0.13 -8.01 4.12
C ALA A 78 1.39 -8.07 4.30
N GLU A 79 2.06 -9.02 3.66
CA GLU A 79 3.52 -9.10 3.56
C GLU A 79 4.09 -7.79 3.00
N THR A 80 3.51 -7.31 1.90
CA THR A 80 3.96 -6.09 1.24
C THR A 80 3.73 -4.84 2.10
N TYR A 81 2.58 -4.74 2.79
CA TYR A 81 2.30 -3.63 3.72
C TYR A 81 3.21 -3.64 4.94
N VAL A 82 3.52 -4.80 5.53
CA VAL A 82 4.46 -4.86 6.64
C VAL A 82 5.87 -4.48 6.18
N ALA A 83 6.30 -4.94 4.99
CA ALA A 83 7.55 -4.47 4.41
C ALA A 83 7.57 -2.95 4.20
N THR A 84 6.49 -2.34 3.71
CA THR A 84 6.33 -0.88 3.62
C THR A 84 6.58 -0.20 4.96
N ILE A 85 5.88 -0.66 6.01
CA ILE A 85 5.98 -0.05 7.35
C ILE A 85 7.42 -0.12 7.84
N ARG A 86 8.04 -1.30 7.78
CA ARG A 86 9.41 -1.52 8.27
C ARG A 86 10.46 -0.75 7.45
N LEU A 87 10.31 -0.67 6.13
CA LEU A 87 11.15 0.17 5.27
C LEU A 87 11.07 1.64 5.70
N TYR A 88 9.86 2.14 5.94
CA TYR A 88 9.65 3.52 6.37
C TYR A 88 10.31 3.80 7.73
N ASP A 89 10.05 2.95 8.72
CA ASP A 89 10.56 3.08 10.08
C ASP A 89 12.09 3.01 10.17
N LEU A 90 12.71 2.15 9.36
CA LEU A 90 14.18 2.02 9.29
C LEU A 90 14.85 3.12 8.44
N GLY A 91 14.05 4.02 7.85
CA GLY A 91 14.50 5.19 7.13
C GLY A 91 14.67 4.99 5.61
N PHE A 92 14.30 3.85 5.04
CA PHE A 92 14.25 3.60 3.59
C PHE A 92 12.94 4.16 2.98
N ARG A 93 12.61 5.42 3.31
CA ARG A 93 11.29 6.02 3.05
C ARG A 93 10.97 6.14 1.57
N LYS A 94 11.94 6.47 0.71
CA LYS A 94 11.73 6.51 -0.75
C LYS A 94 11.34 5.14 -1.31
N GLU A 95 12.04 4.09 -0.91
CA GLU A 95 11.70 2.72 -1.31
C GLU A 95 10.31 2.32 -0.80
N SER A 96 9.97 2.68 0.44
CA SER A 96 8.67 2.35 1.03
C SER A 96 7.47 2.86 0.23
N ILE A 97 7.63 3.95 -0.55
CA ILE A 97 6.58 4.48 -1.44
C ILE A 97 6.20 3.44 -2.50
N TYR A 98 7.19 2.85 -3.18
CA TYR A 98 6.94 1.81 -4.17
C TYR A 98 6.25 0.61 -3.54
N TRP A 99 6.77 0.12 -2.41
CA TRP A 99 6.16 -0.98 -1.68
C TRP A 99 4.72 -0.69 -1.27
N PHE A 100 4.43 0.53 -0.80
CA PHE A 100 3.09 0.91 -0.37
C PHE A 100 2.09 0.88 -1.52
N TYR A 101 2.39 1.52 -2.65
CA TYR A 101 1.47 1.55 -3.78
C TYR A 101 1.30 0.16 -4.40
N SER A 102 2.33 -0.67 -4.39
CA SER A 102 2.22 -2.07 -4.76
C SER A 102 1.39 -2.90 -3.77
N ALA A 103 1.50 -2.66 -2.46
CA ALA A 103 0.68 -3.31 -1.44
C ALA A 103 -0.79 -2.89 -1.57
N GLN A 104 -1.04 -1.59 -1.76
CA GLN A 104 -2.37 -1.03 -1.98
C GLN A 104 -3.02 -1.60 -3.23
N TYR A 105 -2.26 -1.72 -4.33
CA TYR A 105 -2.78 -2.34 -5.54
C TYR A 105 -3.20 -3.79 -5.29
N ARG A 106 -2.34 -4.60 -4.68
CA ARG A 106 -2.63 -6.01 -4.31
C ARG A 106 -3.84 -6.12 -3.38
N GLY A 107 -3.93 -5.26 -2.36
CA GLY A 107 -5.05 -5.24 -1.41
C GLY A 107 -6.37 -4.87 -2.05
N ARG A 108 -6.37 -3.86 -2.94
CA ARG A 108 -7.56 -3.48 -3.72
C ARG A 108 -7.96 -4.57 -4.71
N LEU A 109 -6.99 -5.18 -5.40
CA LEU A 109 -7.25 -6.30 -6.30
C LEU A 109 -7.89 -7.48 -5.58
N PHE A 110 -7.35 -7.83 -4.40
CA PHE A 110 -7.96 -8.81 -3.51
C PHE A 110 -9.41 -8.41 -3.19
N ALA A 111 -9.63 -7.21 -2.63
CA ALA A 111 -10.96 -6.73 -2.23
C ALA A 111 -11.98 -6.67 -3.39
N THR A 112 -11.52 -6.37 -4.60
CA THR A 112 -12.35 -6.33 -5.81
C THR A 112 -12.74 -7.73 -6.29
N LEU A 113 -11.86 -8.71 -6.15
CA LEU A 113 -12.03 -10.04 -6.74
C LEU A 113 -12.50 -11.12 -5.78
N ILE A 114 -12.49 -10.87 -4.47
CA ILE A 114 -13.13 -11.79 -3.52
C ILE A 114 -14.63 -11.93 -3.81
N ASP A 115 -15.16 -13.13 -3.57
CA ASP A 115 -16.59 -13.39 -3.60
C ASP A 115 -17.21 -12.96 -2.25
N GLN A 116 -17.66 -11.71 -2.18
CA GLN A 116 -18.19 -11.14 -0.94
C GLN A 116 -19.45 -11.88 -0.43
N GLN A 117 -20.15 -12.64 -1.29
CA GLN A 117 -21.29 -13.45 -0.87
C GLN A 117 -20.85 -14.69 -0.07
N LYS A 118 -19.59 -15.09 -0.20
CA LYS A 118 -18.99 -16.27 0.44
C LYS A 118 -17.95 -15.96 1.51
N MET A 119 -17.68 -14.67 1.76
CA MET A 119 -16.65 -14.18 2.68
C MET A 119 -16.77 -14.70 4.13
N GLY A 120 -17.97 -15.10 4.54
CA GLY A 120 -18.25 -15.47 5.91
C GLY A 120 -18.32 -14.25 6.83
N SER A 121 -17.84 -14.40 8.05
CA SER A 121 -17.97 -13.45 9.16
C SER A 121 -16.68 -13.34 9.99
N MET A 122 -16.72 -12.62 11.10
CA MET A 122 -15.56 -12.45 11.99
C MET A 122 -14.95 -13.80 12.38
N GLY A 123 -13.64 -13.92 12.24
CA GLY A 123 -12.88 -15.16 12.44
C GLY A 123 -12.65 -15.98 11.16
N ASP A 124 -13.43 -15.75 10.10
CA ASP A 124 -13.21 -16.42 8.82
C ASP A 124 -12.02 -15.79 8.08
N PRO A 125 -11.10 -16.59 7.49
CA PRO A 125 -9.89 -16.06 6.86
C PRO A 125 -10.13 -14.98 5.80
N GLU A 126 -11.20 -15.12 5.01
CA GLU A 126 -11.55 -14.16 3.94
C GLU A 126 -12.00 -12.82 4.53
N PHE A 127 -12.85 -12.86 5.56
CA PHE A 127 -13.32 -11.68 6.28
C PHE A 127 -12.16 -10.93 6.92
N GLU A 128 -11.28 -11.65 7.65
CA GLU A 128 -10.12 -11.04 8.32
C GLU A 128 -9.17 -10.37 7.32
N LEU A 129 -8.90 -11.00 6.17
CA LEU A 129 -8.08 -10.40 5.12
C LEU A 129 -8.75 -9.16 4.50
N PHE A 130 -10.06 -9.19 4.27
CA PHE A 130 -10.79 -8.06 3.73
C PHE A 130 -10.79 -6.85 4.69
N GLN A 131 -10.95 -7.08 5.99
CA GLN A 131 -10.81 -6.04 7.00
C GLN A 131 -9.37 -5.54 7.07
N ALA A 132 -8.39 -6.45 7.03
CA ALA A 132 -6.97 -6.10 7.11
C ALA A 132 -6.53 -5.18 5.97
N GLN A 133 -6.95 -5.41 4.72
CA GLN A 133 -6.55 -4.51 3.62
C GLN A 133 -7.10 -3.09 3.81
N ASN A 134 -8.33 -2.95 4.32
CA ASN A 134 -8.91 -1.64 4.65
C ASN A 134 -8.12 -0.97 5.78
N ALA A 135 -7.83 -1.71 6.85
CA ALA A 135 -7.08 -1.23 7.99
C ALA A 135 -5.67 -0.77 7.60
N PHE A 136 -4.92 -1.60 6.85
CA PHE A 136 -3.60 -1.21 6.35
C PHE A 136 -3.67 0.07 5.51
N GLN A 137 -4.61 0.15 4.57
CA GLN A 137 -4.76 1.34 3.74
C GLN A 137 -5.04 2.60 4.56
N GLN A 138 -5.96 2.51 5.53
CA GLN A 138 -6.38 3.65 6.35
C GLN A 138 -5.30 4.10 7.34
N LEU A 139 -4.58 3.16 7.95
CA LEU A 139 -3.64 3.45 9.03
C LEU A 139 -2.24 3.79 8.49
N VAL A 140 -1.80 3.13 7.41
CA VAL A 140 -0.45 3.34 6.83
C VAL A 140 -0.46 4.48 5.79
N GLY A 141 -1.56 4.62 5.05
CA GLY A 141 -1.68 5.58 3.95
C GLY A 141 -1.35 7.04 4.32
N PRO A 142 -1.83 7.58 5.47
CA PRO A 142 -1.52 8.94 5.88
C PRO A 142 -0.01 9.25 6.00
N TYR A 143 0.79 8.30 6.49
CA TYR A 143 2.24 8.46 6.63
C TYR A 143 2.94 8.42 5.28
N ILE A 144 2.64 7.39 4.47
CA ILE A 144 3.29 7.22 3.17
C ILE A 144 2.89 8.34 2.21
N ASN A 145 1.60 8.68 2.10
CA ASN A 145 1.16 9.75 1.22
C ASN A 145 1.65 11.12 1.72
N GLY A 146 1.73 11.33 3.04
CA GLY A 146 2.31 12.53 3.63
C GLY A 146 3.74 12.78 3.15
N TYR A 147 4.55 11.72 3.09
CA TYR A 147 5.90 11.76 2.55
C TYR A 147 5.95 11.81 1.02
N ALA A 148 5.26 10.90 0.33
CA ALA A 148 5.36 10.69 -1.10
C ALA A 148 4.93 11.90 -1.93
N PHE A 149 3.87 12.60 -1.52
CA PHE A 149 3.40 13.79 -2.24
C PHE A 149 4.31 15.01 -2.04
N GLY A 150 5.34 14.93 -1.18
CA GLY A 150 6.39 15.95 -1.08
C GLY A 150 7.26 16.03 -2.34
N ASP A 151 7.37 14.92 -3.08
CA ASP A 151 8.08 14.84 -4.36
C ASP A 151 7.20 14.15 -5.41
N ILE A 152 6.34 14.94 -6.05
CA ILE A 152 5.42 14.44 -7.09
C ILE A 152 6.18 13.92 -8.32
N ASP A 153 7.35 14.49 -8.63
CA ASP A 153 8.17 14.02 -9.76
C ASP A 153 8.73 12.64 -9.50
N GLN A 154 9.08 12.34 -8.25
CA GLN A 154 9.45 10.98 -7.84
C GLN A 154 8.24 10.03 -7.79
N LEU A 155 7.08 10.51 -7.35
CA LEU A 155 5.88 9.69 -7.18
C LEU A 155 5.31 9.18 -8.51
N ILE A 156 5.21 10.04 -9.53
CA ILE A 156 4.65 9.68 -10.85
C ILE A 156 5.26 8.40 -11.44
N PRO A 157 6.59 8.27 -11.62
CA PRO A 157 7.18 7.07 -12.22
C PRO A 157 6.99 5.82 -11.35
N ILE A 158 6.86 5.96 -10.03
CA ILE A 158 6.51 4.85 -9.13
C ILE A 158 5.10 4.35 -9.43
N ILE A 159 4.11 5.25 -9.52
CA ILE A 159 2.73 4.88 -9.84
C ILE A 159 2.63 4.27 -11.25
N GLU A 160 3.34 4.81 -12.23
CA GLU A 160 3.42 4.22 -13.58
C GLU A 160 4.01 2.81 -13.56
N LYS A 161 5.03 2.55 -12.73
CA LYS A 161 5.59 1.21 -12.53
C LYS A 161 4.59 0.26 -11.90
N VAL A 162 3.92 0.67 -10.83
CA VAL A 162 2.88 -0.14 -10.17
C VAL A 162 1.74 -0.46 -11.13
N GLN A 163 1.27 0.54 -11.89
CA GLN A 163 0.21 0.34 -12.88
C GLN A 163 0.63 -0.67 -13.96
N ARG A 164 1.85 -0.53 -14.49
CA ARG A 164 2.38 -1.44 -15.51
C ARG A 164 2.50 -2.87 -15.00
N GLU A 165 3.03 -3.06 -13.80
CA GLU A 165 3.12 -4.38 -13.13
C GLU A 165 1.73 -4.96 -12.88
N GLY A 166 0.78 -4.12 -12.46
CA GLY A 166 -0.59 -4.50 -12.16
C GLY A 166 -1.45 -4.89 -13.36
N LYS A 167 -1.02 -4.63 -14.60
CA LYS A 167 -1.79 -5.01 -15.80
C LYS A 167 -2.09 -6.51 -15.87
N THR A 168 -1.18 -7.34 -15.35
CA THR A 168 -1.35 -8.79 -15.31
C THR A 168 -1.89 -9.21 -13.96
N VAL A 169 -3.05 -9.87 -13.94
CA VAL A 169 -3.62 -10.42 -12.70
C VAL A 169 -2.85 -11.68 -12.31
N PRO A 170 -2.19 -11.72 -11.13
CA PRO A 170 -1.53 -12.92 -10.65
C PRO A 170 -2.57 -14.00 -10.31
N ASP A 171 -2.11 -15.24 -10.20
CA ASP A 171 -3.00 -16.33 -9.75
C ASP A 171 -3.29 -16.20 -8.25
N LEU A 172 -4.35 -15.45 -7.92
CA LEU A 172 -4.75 -15.19 -6.54
C LEU A 172 -5.10 -16.46 -5.77
N THR A 173 -5.47 -17.55 -6.45
CA THR A 173 -5.76 -18.83 -5.77
C THR A 173 -4.50 -19.50 -5.23
N LYS A 174 -3.32 -19.18 -5.80
CA LYS A 174 -2.03 -19.64 -5.27
C LYS A 174 -1.56 -18.77 -4.10
N ILE A 175 -1.81 -17.46 -4.17
CA ILE A 175 -1.41 -16.51 -3.12
C ILE A 175 -2.32 -16.68 -1.88
N TYR A 176 -3.62 -16.92 -2.09
CA TYR A 176 -4.63 -17.07 -1.05
C TYR A 176 -5.40 -18.39 -1.22
N PRO A 177 -4.82 -19.56 -0.89
CA PRO A 177 -5.42 -20.87 -1.16
C PRO A 177 -6.68 -21.17 -0.35
N ARG A 178 -6.99 -20.35 0.67
CA ARG A 178 -8.17 -20.48 1.53
C ARG A 178 -9.23 -19.40 1.26
N VAL A 179 -9.13 -18.72 0.12
CA VAL A 179 -10.03 -17.62 -0.24
C VAL A 179 -10.79 -17.96 -1.52
N THR A 180 -12.08 -17.69 -1.49
CA THR A 180 -13.00 -17.86 -2.58
C THR A 180 -13.08 -16.56 -3.37
N PHE A 181 -12.59 -16.61 -4.60
CA PHE A 181 -12.67 -15.49 -5.53
C PHE A 181 -13.87 -15.64 -6.46
N LYS A 182 -14.28 -14.52 -7.05
CA LYS A 182 -15.17 -14.48 -8.21
C LYS A 182 -14.64 -15.38 -9.34
N PRO A 183 -15.51 -15.84 -10.26
CA PRO A 183 -15.08 -16.55 -11.46
C PRO A 183 -13.93 -15.84 -12.20
N LYS A 184 -12.95 -16.62 -12.70
CA LYS A 184 -11.78 -16.07 -13.42
C LYS A 184 -12.15 -15.17 -14.60
N SER A 185 -13.31 -15.39 -15.22
CA SER A 185 -13.85 -14.54 -16.30
C SER A 185 -14.11 -13.09 -15.86
N GLU A 186 -14.26 -12.82 -14.57
CA GLU A 186 -14.50 -11.47 -14.04
C GLU A 186 -13.21 -10.76 -13.60
N TRP A 187 -12.08 -11.47 -13.56
CA TRP A 187 -10.84 -10.95 -12.98
C TRP A 187 -10.26 -9.80 -13.79
N GLU A 188 -10.24 -9.95 -15.13
CA GLU A 188 -9.72 -8.93 -16.02
C GLU A 188 -10.52 -7.62 -15.91
N ALA A 189 -11.86 -7.72 -15.92
CA ALA A 189 -12.74 -6.56 -15.78
C ALA A 189 -12.53 -5.85 -14.42
N GLY A 190 -12.42 -6.61 -13.33
CA GLY A 190 -12.11 -6.05 -12.01
C GLY A 190 -10.75 -5.34 -11.96
N ASN A 191 -9.73 -5.93 -12.60
CA ASN A 191 -8.40 -5.35 -12.67
C ASN A 191 -8.32 -4.09 -13.54
N ASN A 192 -9.09 -4.05 -14.64
CA ASN A 192 -9.15 -2.89 -15.53
C ASN A 192 -9.67 -1.65 -14.79
N GLY A 193 -10.70 -1.81 -13.93
CA GLY A 193 -11.21 -0.72 -13.10
C GLY A 193 -10.15 -0.13 -12.15
N LEU A 194 -9.26 -0.96 -11.60
CA LEU A 194 -8.14 -0.48 -10.77
C LEU A 194 -7.10 0.29 -11.59
N ASN A 195 -6.78 -0.21 -12.78
CA ASN A 195 -5.84 0.45 -13.69
C ASN A 195 -6.38 1.80 -14.19
N GLU A 196 -7.67 1.90 -14.51
CA GLU A 196 -8.32 3.17 -14.83
C GLU A 196 -8.23 4.16 -13.66
N GLY A 197 -8.36 3.67 -12.44
CA GLY A 197 -8.18 4.48 -11.24
C GLY A 197 -6.77 5.06 -11.13
N LEU A 198 -5.74 4.25 -11.38
CA LEU A 198 -4.36 4.72 -11.43
C LEU A 198 -4.12 5.70 -12.59
N THR A 199 -4.74 5.51 -13.75
CA THR A 199 -4.68 6.48 -14.86
C THR A 199 -5.21 7.84 -14.44
N LYS A 200 -6.36 7.88 -13.76
CA LYS A 200 -6.95 9.13 -13.25
C LYS A 200 -6.02 9.79 -12.23
N LEU A 201 -5.47 9.02 -11.29
CA LEU A 201 -4.48 9.53 -10.32
C LEU A 201 -3.27 10.15 -11.03
N LEU A 202 -2.68 9.44 -12.01
CA LEU A 202 -1.55 9.94 -12.79
C LEU A 202 -1.86 11.23 -13.52
N MET A 203 -3.05 11.33 -14.13
CA MET A 203 -3.50 12.57 -14.77
C MET A 203 -3.59 13.71 -13.77
N THR A 204 -4.19 13.49 -12.59
CA THR A 204 -4.25 14.51 -11.54
C THR A 204 -2.87 14.93 -11.06
N LEU A 205 -1.97 13.99 -10.76
CA LEU A 205 -0.60 14.29 -10.33
C LEU A 205 0.15 15.15 -11.36
N LYS A 206 -0.01 14.85 -12.65
CA LYS A 206 0.64 15.60 -13.75
C LYS A 206 0.03 16.98 -13.95
N ASN A 207 -1.30 17.09 -13.91
CA ASN A 207 -2.00 18.34 -14.22
C ASN A 207 -2.07 19.32 -13.05
N GLU A 208 -2.13 18.81 -11.82
CA GLU A 208 -2.42 19.61 -10.62
C GLU A 208 -1.21 19.74 -9.68
N LYS A 209 0.00 19.39 -10.14
CA LYS A 209 1.23 19.39 -9.35
C LYS A 209 1.43 20.64 -8.49
N ALA A 210 1.24 21.84 -9.08
CA ALA A 210 1.40 23.11 -8.37
C ALA A 210 0.34 23.31 -7.28
N SER A 211 -0.93 22.97 -7.59
CA SER A 211 -2.05 23.04 -6.64
C SER A 211 -1.82 22.10 -5.46
N ILE A 212 -1.43 20.85 -5.74
CA ILE A 212 -1.12 19.85 -4.71
C ILE A 212 0.00 20.35 -3.79
N LYS A 213 1.08 20.92 -4.35
CA LYS A 213 2.18 21.49 -3.56
C LYS A 213 1.70 22.63 -2.65
N GLN A 214 0.85 23.52 -3.17
CA GLN A 214 0.31 24.64 -2.41
C GLN A 214 -0.59 24.15 -1.25
N GLN A 215 -1.52 23.23 -1.53
CA GLN A 215 -2.39 22.63 -0.51
C GLN A 215 -1.59 21.94 0.61
N ARG A 216 -0.49 21.26 0.26
CA ARG A 216 0.40 20.64 1.26
C ARG A 216 1.05 21.64 2.20
N ILE A 217 1.44 22.82 1.69
CA ILE A 217 2.02 23.88 2.51
C ILE A 217 0.95 24.43 3.46
N GLU A 218 -0.24 24.75 2.93
CA GLU A 218 -1.37 25.30 3.70
C GLU A 218 -1.84 24.35 4.81
N GLN A 219 -1.81 23.04 4.56
CA GLN A 219 -2.17 22.01 5.53
C GLN A 219 -1.01 21.61 6.46
N GLY A 220 0.15 22.26 6.38
CA GLY A 220 1.33 21.96 7.21
C GLY A 220 2.00 20.61 6.92
N MET A 221 1.62 19.93 5.84
CA MET A 221 2.19 18.63 5.45
C MET A 221 3.67 18.76 5.08
N GLU A 222 4.05 19.88 4.47
CA GLU A 222 5.45 20.12 4.10
C GLU A 222 6.35 20.31 5.34
N ALA A 223 5.87 21.05 6.33
CA ALA A 223 6.58 21.21 7.60
C ALA A 223 6.71 19.87 8.35
N LYS A 224 5.70 19.01 8.23
CA LYS A 224 5.62 17.73 8.93
C LYS A 224 6.46 16.61 8.29
N PHE A 225 6.43 16.49 6.97
CA PHE A 225 7.05 15.37 6.26
C PHE A 225 8.24 15.75 5.37
N GLY A 226 8.31 17.00 4.89
CA GLY A 226 9.26 17.41 3.85
C GLY A 226 10.75 17.33 4.24
N LYS A 227 11.04 17.28 5.54
CA LYS A 227 12.42 17.19 6.07
C LYS A 227 12.86 15.77 6.43
N LEU A 228 12.01 14.76 6.24
CA LEU A 228 12.37 13.39 6.61
C LEU A 228 13.43 12.81 5.65
N PRO A 229 14.59 12.37 6.16
CA PRO A 229 15.62 11.79 5.31
C PRO A 229 15.20 10.41 4.79
N SER A 230 15.80 9.99 3.68
CA SER A 230 15.75 8.61 3.20
C SER A 230 17.14 8.05 3.01
N LYS A 231 17.37 6.85 3.53
CA LYS A 231 18.49 5.99 3.17
C LYS A 231 18.21 5.36 1.80
N GLU A 232 19.27 4.94 1.13
CA GLU A 232 19.21 4.10 -0.07
C GLU A 232 19.44 2.64 0.32
N LEU A 233 18.77 1.71 -0.34
CA LEU A 233 19.07 0.29 -0.19
C LEU A 233 20.45 -0.03 -0.80
N PRO A 234 21.20 -1.00 -0.26
CA PRO A 234 22.45 -1.46 -0.87
C PRO A 234 22.25 -1.92 -2.32
N LYS A 235 23.19 -1.56 -3.21
CA LYS A 235 23.17 -1.94 -4.63
C LYS A 235 23.05 -3.47 -4.78
N GLY A 236 22.17 -3.93 -5.66
CA GLY A 236 21.85 -5.36 -5.85
C GLY A 236 20.70 -5.87 -4.97
N SER A 237 20.20 -5.05 -4.03
CA SER A 237 18.95 -5.31 -3.31
C SER A 237 17.71 -4.87 -4.10
N VAL A 238 17.94 -4.13 -5.21
CA VAL A 238 16.93 -3.63 -6.14
C VAL A 238 17.47 -3.86 -7.56
N SER A 239 16.77 -4.69 -8.33
CA SER A 239 16.95 -4.90 -9.76
C SER A 239 15.58 -5.04 -10.41
#